data_AF-A0A1H2UUK4-F1
#
_entry.id   AF-A0A1H2UUK4-F1
#
_cell.length_a   1.000
_cell.length_b   1.000
_cell.length_c   1.000
_cell.angle_alpha   90.00
_cell.angle_beta   90.00
_cell.angle_gamma   90.00
#
_symmetry.space_group_name_H-M   'P 1'
#
loop_
_entity.id
_entity.type
_entity.pdbx_description
1 polymer ?
#
loop_
_entity_poly.entity_id
_entity_poly.type
_entity_poly.pdbx_seq_one_letter_code
_entity_poly.pdbx_strand_id
1 'polypeptide(L)'
;MNALYYNDEVSIPVAFEIIRKPLQFCDVKTRQIKRASKIIKNELLRDMLKTCVNNPLKFRYVLLFDIWFAATENFEAVLRSGKHFVAALKDNRQVALTLEDKQQGHFVKVGELTLLDRQAVRGWLKGFDQEVLLVRRVFTNKDGSTGTLNLV
;
A
#
# COMPACT_ATOMS: atom_id res chain seq x y z
N MET A 1 -7.48 -8.46 9.51
CA MET A 1 -7.26 -8.09 8.11
C MET A 1 -8.24 -8.90 7.28
N ASN A 2 -8.90 -8.28 6.31
CA ASN A 2 -9.86 -8.94 5.42
C ASN A 2 -9.47 -8.67 3.96
N ALA A 3 -9.63 -9.69 3.13
CA ALA A 3 -9.57 -9.60 1.68
C ALA A 3 -10.99 -9.75 1.15
N LEU A 4 -11.47 -8.71 0.49
CA LEU A 4 -12.79 -8.66 -0.12
C LEU A 4 -12.62 -8.70 -1.63
N TYR A 5 -13.29 -9.65 -2.28
CA TYR A 5 -13.48 -9.62 -3.72
C TYR A 5 -14.72 -8.79 -4.02
N TYR A 6 -14.55 -7.77 -4.85
CA TYR A 6 -15.62 -6.91 -5.31
C TYR A 6 -15.78 -7.07 -6.82
N ASN A 7 -17.01 -7.36 -7.25
CA ASN A 7 -17.39 -7.35 -8.65
C ASN A 7 -18.74 -6.62 -8.74
N ASP A 8 -18.70 -5.32 -9.06
CA ASP A 8 -19.76 -4.31 -9.28
C ASP A 8 -21.11 -4.41 -8.52
N GLU A 9 -21.65 -5.61 -8.36
CA GLU A 9 -22.88 -5.96 -7.65
C GLU A 9 -22.62 -6.76 -6.36
N VAL A 10 -21.52 -7.51 -6.25
CA VAL A 10 -21.29 -8.47 -5.16
C VAL A 10 -19.94 -8.27 -4.47
N SER A 11 -19.98 -8.28 -3.14
CA SER A 11 -18.83 -8.26 -2.24
C SER A 11 -18.69 -9.59 -1.52
N ILE A 12 -17.65 -10.37 -1.83
CA ILE A 12 -17.40 -11.69 -1.25
C ILE A 12 -16.13 -11.65 -0.39
N PRO A 13 -16.20 -12.00 0.92
CA PRO A 13 -15.00 -12.14 1.73
C PRO A 13 -14.25 -13.41 1.30
N VAL A 14 -13.03 -13.25 0.79
CA VAL A 14 -12.22 -14.36 0.27
C VAL A 14 -11.32 -14.94 1.35
N ALA A 15 -10.71 -14.07 2.15
CA ALA A 15 -9.83 -14.47 3.22
C ALA A 15 -9.89 -13.43 4.34
N PHE A 16 -9.72 -13.87 5.58
CA PHE A 16 -9.52 -12.97 6.70
C PHE A 16 -8.50 -13.57 7.66
N GLU A 17 -7.72 -12.70 8.27
CA GLU A 17 -6.72 -13.08 9.26
C GLU A 17 -6.85 -12.22 10.51
N ILE A 18 -6.88 -12.90 11.66
CA ILE A 18 -6.96 -12.26 12.98
C ILE A 18 -5.54 -12.08 13.50
N ILE A 19 -5.13 -10.82 13.67
CA ILE A 19 -3.79 -10.51 14.18
C ILE A 19 -3.74 -10.81 15.68
N ARG A 20 -3.08 -11.92 16.04
CA ARG A 20 -2.84 -12.32 17.43
C ARG A 20 -1.48 -11.81 17.90
N LYS A 21 -1.40 -11.33 19.14
CA LYS A 21 -0.14 -10.86 19.76
C LYS A 21 0.19 -11.68 21.00
N PRO A 22 0.65 -12.94 20.83
CA PRO A 22 0.87 -13.85 21.96
C PRO A 22 2.14 -13.52 22.77
N LEU A 23 3.10 -12.78 22.18
CA LEU A 23 4.35 -12.45 22.86
C LEU A 23 4.16 -11.19 23.70
N GLN A 24 4.56 -11.26 24.97
CA GLN A 24 4.66 -10.12 25.87
C GLN A 24 6.12 -9.84 26.17
N PHE A 25 6.53 -8.58 26.07
CA PHE A 25 7.88 -8.16 26.39
C PHE A 25 7.84 -6.81 27.11
N CYS A 26 8.81 -6.59 27.99
CA CYS A 26 8.97 -5.33 28.71
C CYS A 26 10.08 -4.52 28.06
N ASP A 27 9.81 -3.26 27.75
CA ASP A 27 10.84 -2.34 27.30
C ASP A 27 11.67 -1.89 28.51
N VAL A 28 12.94 -2.29 28.56
CA VAL A 28 13.83 -2.10 29.72
C VAL A 28 13.96 -0.62 30.10
N LYS A 29 13.88 0.29 29.13
CA LYS A 29 14.02 1.74 29.37
C LYS A 29 12.74 2.38 29.89
N THR A 30 11.57 1.94 29.40
CA THR A 30 10.28 2.58 29.73
C THR A 30 9.46 1.80 30.75
N ARG A 31 9.89 0.56 31.09
CA ARG A 31 9.16 -0.43 31.91
C ARG A 31 7.74 -0.71 31.43
N GLN A 32 7.41 -0.37 30.18
CA GLN A 32 6.09 -0.59 29.60
C GLN A 32 6.00 -1.99 29.02
N ILE A 33 4.90 -2.67 29.33
CA ILE A 33 4.56 -3.98 28.78
C ILE A 33 4.03 -3.78 27.36
N LYS A 34 4.74 -4.34 26.37
CA LYS A 34 4.37 -4.33 24.96
C LYS A 34 4.02 -5.74 24.51
N ARG A 35 3.13 -5.83 23.52
CA ARG A 35 2.72 -7.10 22.90
C ARG A 35 3.16 -7.16 21.45
N ALA A 36 3.79 -8.26 21.05
CA ALA A 36 4.21 -8.53 19.68
C ALA A 36 3.46 -9.73 19.08
N SER A 37 3.23 -9.64 17.76
CA SER A 37 2.80 -10.78 16.94
C SER A 37 4.03 -11.61 16.56
N LYS A 38 3.85 -12.92 16.36
CA LYS A 38 4.89 -13.79 15.79
C LYS A 38 5.07 -13.55 14.28
N ILE A 39 4.00 -13.15 13.60
CA ILE A 39 3.94 -12.98 12.14
C ILE A 39 3.78 -11.50 11.83
N ILE A 40 4.49 -11.02 10.81
CA ILE A 40 4.44 -9.62 10.37
C ILE A 40 3.19 -9.39 9.53
N LYS A 41 2.55 -8.22 9.65
CA LYS A 41 1.34 -7.89 8.87
C LYS A 41 1.54 -7.99 7.35
N ASN A 42 2.74 -7.71 6.86
CA ASN A 42 3.09 -7.84 5.44
C ASN A 42 3.15 -9.30 4.98
N GLU A 43 3.58 -10.23 5.83
CA GLU A 43 3.57 -11.66 5.52
C GLU A 43 2.12 -12.16 5.42
N LEU A 44 1.27 -11.79 6.38
CA LEU A 44 -0.15 -12.12 6.35
C LEU A 44 -0.83 -11.63 5.07
N LEU A 45 -0.51 -10.39 4.62
CA LEU A 45 -1.03 -9.87 3.35
C LEU A 45 -0.61 -10.74 2.16
N ARG A 46 0.66 -11.15 2.10
CA ARG A 46 1.18 -11.98 1.00
C ARG A 46 0.54 -13.35 1.00
N ASP A 47 0.31 -13.94 2.17
CA ASP A 47 -0.37 -15.23 2.27
C ASP A 47 -1.84 -15.13 1.87
N MET A 48 -2.53 -14.06 2.28
CA MET A 48 -3.89 -13.77 1.79
C MET A 48 -3.91 -13.58 0.27
N LEU A 49 -2.91 -12.90 -0.31
CA LEU A 49 -2.80 -12.72 -1.76
C LEU A 49 -2.59 -14.06 -2.47
N LYS A 50 -1.74 -14.95 -1.96
CA LYS A 50 -1.58 -16.32 -2.51
C LYS A 50 -2.90 -17.07 -2.50
N THR A 51 -3.65 -17.02 -1.40
CA THR A 51 -4.98 -17.65 -1.32
C THR A 51 -5.94 -17.09 -2.36
N CYS A 52 -5.96 -15.77 -2.55
CA CYS A 52 -6.79 -15.13 -3.58
C CYS A 52 -6.39 -15.55 -5.02
N VAL A 53 -5.09 -15.66 -5.30
CA VAL A 53 -4.56 -16.05 -6.62
C VAL A 53 -4.80 -17.54 -6.91
N ASN A 54 -4.71 -18.39 -5.89
CA ASN A 54 -4.97 -19.83 -6.02
C ASN A 54 -6.46 -20.13 -6.21
N ASN A 55 -7.35 -19.28 -5.68
CA ASN A 55 -8.77 -19.38 -5.97
C ASN A 55 -9.04 -18.98 -7.43
N PRO A 56 -10.06 -19.57 -8.09
CA PRO A 56 -10.43 -19.26 -9.48
C PRO A 56 -11.15 -17.90 -9.59
N LEU A 57 -10.64 -16.88 -8.91
CA LEU A 57 -11.17 -15.52 -8.90
C LEU A 57 -10.59 -14.74 -10.08
N LYS A 58 -11.48 -14.19 -10.91
CA LYS A 58 -11.09 -13.29 -11.99
C LYS A 58 -11.01 -11.86 -11.43
N PHE A 59 -9.81 -11.44 -11.07
CA PHE A 59 -9.50 -10.06 -10.72
C PHE A 59 -8.24 -9.57 -11.43
N ARG A 60 -8.20 -8.28 -11.72
CA ARG A 60 -7.07 -7.59 -12.37
C ARG A 60 -6.32 -6.68 -11.41
N TYR A 61 -7.03 -6.05 -10.48
CA TYR A 61 -6.48 -5.08 -9.54
C TYR A 61 -6.59 -5.58 -8.10
N VAL A 62 -5.55 -5.33 -7.31
CA VAL A 62 -5.50 -5.54 -5.87
C VAL A 62 -5.51 -4.18 -5.19
N LEU A 63 -6.56 -3.90 -4.42
CA LEU A 63 -6.69 -2.63 -3.70
C LEU A 63 -6.09 -2.75 -2.29
N LEU A 64 -5.04 -1.97 -2.03
CA LEU A 64 -4.36 -1.86 -0.74
C LEU A 64 -4.72 -0.51 -0.12
N PHE A 65 -5.87 -0.44 0.56
CA PHE A 65 -6.42 0.80 1.11
C PHE A 65 -5.61 1.41 2.27
N ASP A 66 -4.82 0.61 2.98
CA ASP A 66 -4.08 1.08 4.14
C ASP A 66 -2.61 1.33 3.78
N ILE A 67 -2.14 2.55 4.09
CA ILE A 67 -0.77 3.05 3.87
C ILE A 67 0.27 2.11 4.52
N TRP A 68 -0.08 1.40 5.59
CA TRP A 68 0.82 0.43 6.22
C TRP A 68 1.23 -0.74 5.30
N PHE A 69 0.46 -1.03 4.25
CA PHE A 69 0.75 -2.10 3.29
C PHE A 69 1.51 -1.63 2.05
N ALA A 70 1.78 -0.34 1.93
CA ALA A 70 2.51 0.28 0.82
C ALA A 70 4.03 0.06 0.89
N ALA A 71 4.43 -1.20 1.07
CA ALA A 71 5.81 -1.66 1.03
C ALA A 71 6.17 -2.15 -0.37
N THR A 72 7.40 -1.87 -0.82
CA THR A 72 7.90 -2.26 -2.15
C THR A 72 7.72 -3.75 -2.39
N GLU A 73 8.05 -4.56 -1.40
CA GLU A 73 8.04 -6.01 -1.49
C GLU A 73 6.62 -6.56 -1.66
N ASN A 74 5.60 -5.84 -1.17
CA ASN A 74 4.21 -6.21 -1.38
C ASN A 74 3.79 -5.89 -2.82
N PHE A 75 4.22 -4.76 -3.38
CA PHE A 75 3.96 -4.40 -4.77
C PHE A 75 4.59 -5.40 -5.73
N GLU A 76 5.84 -5.80 -5.48
CA GLU A 76 6.50 -6.86 -6.24
C GLU A 76 5.76 -8.19 -6.13
N ALA A 77 5.28 -8.56 -4.93
CA ALA A 77 4.52 -9.79 -4.76
C ALA A 77 3.22 -9.79 -5.59
N VAL A 78 2.51 -8.66 -5.66
CA VAL A 78 1.30 -8.51 -6.50
C VAL A 78 1.66 -8.64 -7.99
N LEU A 79 2.72 -7.96 -8.44
CA LEU A 79 3.14 -8.00 -9.84
C LEU A 79 3.64 -9.38 -10.27
N ARG A 80 4.35 -10.11 -9.39
CA ARG A 80 4.78 -11.49 -9.64
C ARG A 80 3.59 -12.43 -9.85
N SER A 81 2.42 -12.11 -9.29
CA SER A 81 1.17 -12.84 -9.54
C SER A 81 0.44 -12.44 -10.85
N GLY A 82 1.03 -11.53 -11.64
CA GLY A 82 0.45 -11.03 -12.89
C GLY A 82 -0.74 -10.08 -12.68
N LYS A 83 -0.84 -9.46 -11.50
CA LYS A 83 -1.91 -8.54 -11.13
C LYS A 83 -1.38 -7.13 -11.01
N HIS A 84 -2.25 -6.14 -11.16
CA HIS A 84 -1.96 -4.74 -10.87
C HIS A 84 -2.37 -4.41 -9.43
N PHE A 85 -1.78 -3.38 -8.85
CA PHE A 85 -2.18 -2.88 -7.52
C PHE A 85 -2.69 -1.45 -7.62
N VAL A 86 -3.49 -1.07 -6.63
CA VAL A 86 -3.75 0.33 -6.29
C VAL A 86 -3.51 0.45 -4.79
N ALA A 87 -2.60 1.30 -4.36
CA ALA A 87 -2.21 1.44 -2.96
C ALA A 87 -2.20 2.89 -2.49
N ALA A 88 -2.59 3.12 -1.23
CA ALA A 88 -2.42 4.43 -0.61
C ALA A 88 -0.96 4.65 -0.21
N LEU A 89 -0.35 5.76 -0.64
CA LEU A 89 1.03 6.12 -0.31
C LEU A 89 1.11 7.13 0.83
N LYS A 90 2.19 7.03 1.60
CA LYS A 90 2.58 8.03 2.59
C LYS A 90 3.35 9.16 1.92
N ASP A 91 3.19 10.38 2.43
CA ASP A 91 3.80 11.59 1.87
C ASP A 91 5.33 11.59 1.90
N ASN A 92 5.94 10.87 2.85
CA ASN A 92 7.39 10.76 2.97
C ASN A 92 8.02 9.76 1.98
N ARG A 93 7.21 9.11 1.13
CA ARG A 93 7.72 8.20 0.10
C ARG A 93 8.46 9.00 -0.97
N GLN A 94 9.57 8.44 -1.44
CA GLN A 94 10.43 9.06 -2.45
C GLN A 94 10.10 8.54 -3.85
N VAL A 95 9.93 9.45 -4.81
CA VAL A 95 9.62 9.15 -6.21
C VAL A 95 10.47 10.02 -7.15
N ALA A 96 10.92 9.43 -8.25
CA ALA A 96 11.51 10.13 -9.39
C ALA A 96 10.44 10.28 -10.50
N LEU A 97 10.34 11.45 -11.13
CA LEU A 97 9.34 11.70 -12.18
C LEU A 97 9.84 11.26 -13.56
N THR A 98 11.16 11.20 -13.76
CA THR A 98 11.79 10.76 -15.00
C THR A 98 12.74 9.59 -14.76
N LEU A 99 13.05 8.85 -15.82
CA LEU A 99 14.06 7.78 -15.77
C LEU A 99 15.45 8.33 -15.50
N GLU A 100 15.74 9.52 -16.02
CA GLU A 100 16.99 10.25 -15.82
C GLU A 100 17.15 10.62 -14.34
N ASP A 101 16.10 11.17 -13.71
CA ASP A 101 16.08 11.45 -12.28
C ASP A 101 16.31 10.18 -11.45
N LYS A 102 15.72 9.05 -11.86
CA LYS A 102 15.95 7.75 -11.20
C LYS A 102 17.43 7.35 -11.28
N GLN A 103 18.06 7.50 -12.45
CA GLN A 103 19.47 7.14 -12.67
C GLN A 103 20.43 8.10 -11.94
N GLN A 104 20.09 9.38 -11.85
CA GLN A 104 20.86 10.40 -11.14
C GLN A 104 20.60 10.40 -9.63
N GLY A 105 19.64 9.60 -9.15
CA GLY A 105 19.26 9.53 -7.74
C GLY A 105 18.46 10.74 -7.24
N HIS A 106 17.88 11.53 -8.14
CA HIS A 106 17.03 12.66 -7.82
C HIS A 106 15.63 12.18 -7.46
N PHE A 107 15.37 12.03 -6.16
CA PHE A 107 14.07 11.63 -5.65
C PHE A 107 13.39 12.77 -4.89
N VAL A 108 12.16 13.06 -5.26
CA VAL A 108 11.30 14.04 -4.59
C VAL A 108 10.33 13.30 -3.66
N LYS A 109 9.93 13.92 -2.55
CA LYS A 109 8.90 13.30 -1.69
C LYS A 109 7.53 13.44 -2.35
N VAL A 110 6.69 12.43 -2.22
CA VAL A 110 5.32 12.45 -2.75
C VAL A 110 4.53 13.65 -2.20
N GLY A 111 4.74 14.03 -0.93
CA GLY A 111 4.10 15.21 -0.34
C GLY A 111 4.55 16.55 -0.94
N GLU A 112 5.78 16.64 -1.45
CA GLU A 112 6.34 17.86 -2.05
C GLU A 112 5.87 18.06 -3.50
N LEU A 113 5.35 17.02 -4.14
CA LEU A 113 4.74 17.14 -5.47
C LEU A 113 3.49 18.02 -5.40
N THR A 114 3.42 19.07 -6.19
CA THR A 114 2.24 19.95 -6.33
C THR A 114 1.28 19.40 -7.38
N LEU A 115 0.78 18.18 -7.17
CA LEU A 115 -0.24 17.60 -8.04
C LEU A 115 -1.61 18.22 -7.76
N LEU A 116 -2.35 18.54 -8.84
CA LEU A 116 -3.75 18.94 -8.78
C LEU A 116 -4.65 17.74 -8.43
N ASP A 117 -5.88 18.01 -8.00
CA ASP A 117 -6.86 16.94 -7.76
C ASP A 117 -7.10 16.13 -9.03
N ARG A 118 -7.08 14.79 -8.90
CA ARG A 118 -7.20 13.79 -9.99
C ARG A 118 -6.10 13.84 -11.04
N GLN A 119 -5.02 14.58 -10.79
CA GLN A 119 -3.87 14.56 -11.67
C GLN A 119 -3.11 13.25 -11.50
N ALA A 120 -2.85 12.60 -12.63
CA ALA A 120 -2.12 11.35 -12.71
C ALA A 120 -0.75 11.62 -13.34
N VAL A 121 0.32 11.22 -12.66
CA VAL A 121 1.71 11.42 -13.11
C VAL A 121 2.45 10.10 -13.03
N ARG A 122 3.25 9.82 -14.05
CA ARG A 122 4.10 8.63 -14.09
C ARG A 122 5.40 8.89 -13.32
N GLY A 123 5.91 7.88 -12.65
CA GLY A 123 7.16 7.98 -11.92
C GLY A 123 7.68 6.65 -11.44
N TRP A 124 8.82 6.68 -10.76
CA TRP A 124 9.51 5.52 -10.21
C TRP A 124 9.66 5.69 -8.70
N LEU A 125 9.11 4.75 -7.93
CA LEU A 125 9.30 4.75 -6.48
C LEU A 125 10.72 4.31 -6.14
N LYS A 126 11.31 4.92 -5.12
CA LYS A 126 12.60 4.49 -4.60
C LYS A 126 12.53 3.04 -4.11
N GLY A 127 13.46 2.22 -4.63
CA GLY A 127 13.52 0.78 -4.35
C GLY A 127 12.56 -0.06 -5.18
N PHE A 128 11.80 0.53 -6.12
CA PHE A 128 10.90 -0.20 -7.01
C PHE A 128 11.28 0.08 -8.46
N ASP A 129 11.48 -0.97 -9.24
CA ASP A 129 12.05 -0.79 -10.58
C ASP A 129 11.04 -0.44 -11.66
N GLN A 130 9.77 -0.80 -11.47
CA GLN A 130 8.73 -0.57 -12.46
C GLN A 130 8.19 0.85 -12.40
N GLU A 131 7.74 1.33 -13.56
CA GLU A 131 7.00 2.58 -13.68
C GLU A 131 5.66 2.44 -12.95
N VAL A 132 5.31 3.46 -12.16
CA VAL A 132 4.05 3.54 -11.45
C VAL A 132 3.29 4.80 -11.82
N LEU A 133 1.99 4.78 -11.57
CA LEU A 133 1.09 5.89 -11.86
C LEU A 133 0.62 6.50 -10.54
N LEU A 134 1.20 7.64 -10.19
CA LEU A 134 0.83 8.39 -8.99
C LEU A 134 -0.39 9.24 -9.27
N VAL A 135 -1.42 9.09 -8.44
CA VAL A 135 -2.65 9.88 -8.52
C VAL A 135 -2.87 10.57 -7.19
N ARG A 136 -3.09 11.90 -7.22
CA ARG A 136 -3.49 12.64 -6.03
C ARG A 136 -4.99 12.88 -6.03
N ARG A 137 -5.63 12.65 -4.88
CA ARG A 137 -7.04 12.97 -4.63
C ARG A 137 -7.13 13.94 -3.47
N VAL A 138 -7.76 15.08 -3.69
CA VAL A 138 -8.05 16.06 -2.65
C VAL A 138 -9.52 15.92 -2.28
N PHE A 139 -9.80 15.77 -0.99
CA PHE A 139 -11.17 15.65 -0.48
C PHE A 139 -11.42 16.74 0.55
N THR A 140 -12.62 17.32 0.51
CA THR A 140 -13.08 18.27 1.51
C THR A 140 -13.77 17.50 2.62
N ASN A 141 -13.24 17.59 3.84
CA ASN A 141 -13.88 17.04 5.02
C ASN A 141 -15.14 17.84 5.37
N LYS A 142 -16.01 17.25 6.19
CA LYS A 142 -17.23 17.92 6.68
C LYS A 142 -16.95 19.22 7.42
N ASP A 143 -15.77 19.34 8.03
CA ASP A 143 -15.32 20.52 8.79
C ASP A 143 -14.72 21.63 7.89
N GLY A 144 -14.78 21.48 6.56
CA GLY A 144 -14.20 22.44 5.61
C GLY A 144 -12.68 22.33 5.42
N SER A 145 -12.01 21.47 6.19
CA SER A 145 -10.59 21.15 5.98
C SER A 145 -10.37 20.31 4.72
N THR A 146 -9.23 20.48 4.06
CA THR A 146 -8.82 19.67 2.92
C THR A 146 -7.92 18.53 3.38
N GLY A 147 -8.28 17.31 2.98
CA GLY A 147 -7.45 16.13 3.11
C GLY A 147 -6.87 15.73 1.75
N THR A 148 -5.67 15.18 1.77
CA THR A 148 -4.97 14.72 0.57
C THR A 148 -4.72 13.22 0.69
N LEU A 149 -5.09 12.47 -0.35
CA LEU A 149 -4.79 11.04 -0.50
C LEU A 149 -3.95 10.83 -1.75
N ASN A 150 -2.75 10.28 -1.55
CA ASN A 150 -1.87 9.89 -2.64
C ASN A 150 -2.07 8.40 -2.93
N LEU A 151 -2.31 8.04 -4.18
CA LEU A 151 -2.53 6.68 -4.66
C LEU A 151 -1.46 6.32 -5.68
N VAL A 152 -1.15 5.03 -5.78
CA VAL A 152 -0.20 4.44 -6.75
C VAL A 152 -0.71 3.13 -7.31
#